data_AF-A0A1I2G176-F1
#
_entry.id   AF-A0A1I2G176-F1
#
_cell.length_a   1.000
_cell.length_b   1.000
_cell.length_c   1.000
_cell.angle_alpha   90.00
_cell.angle_beta   90.00
_cell.angle_gamma   90.00
#
_symmetry.space_group_name_H-M   'P 1'
#
loop_
_entity.id
_entity.type
_entity.pdbx_description
1 polymer ?
#
loop_
_entity_poly.entity_id
_entity_poly.type
_entity_poly.pdbx_seq_one_letter_code
_entity_poly.pdbx_strand_id
1 'polypeptide(L)'
;MIGEKKVKRIESVRGLVQEMLLHTGETLYKKKTGVHLYGVSNFASMLAMRRGQDPDIAGVAGLLHGYYLYKTGIKDFPGPNSADAVRPILRSTQLFSDEEQQVILRSIFYQEAIHRTQDPYEEMIKDAILLQMYFQNTGNYSSKAVIHRLQNVFIELGIPNEYAGTESNVDTETMEINAEDRRLRLADFSEIFAGQNIIGIPEDERYREICKYWPDTDIYKVLEGNWCAAFVYYCCMAVGIRLPIRYPNRMYRLAGVGAWLDWAQLPETGFFYRDKQDGFNPERGDIVIFEKLLSDHSHDHIGIVIACEDDRILVAEGNQDNKNCSGVLYRDRDHCIFGYIRIDNGYCFNFDGEYKPIR
;
A
#
# COMPACT_ATOMS: atom_id res chain seq x y z
N MET A 1 -22.83 31.06 -0.39
CA MET A 1 -23.17 29.62 -0.50
C MET A 1 -22.13 28.76 -1.25
N ILE A 2 -21.89 28.88 -2.56
CA ILE A 2 -20.91 28.01 -3.28
C ILE A 2 -19.48 28.22 -2.75
N GLY A 3 -19.05 29.47 -2.57
CA GLY A 3 -17.73 29.80 -2.02
C GLY A 3 -17.54 29.35 -0.57
N GLU A 4 -18.54 29.48 0.29
CA GLU A 4 -18.47 29.03 1.70
C GLU A 4 -18.38 27.50 1.81
N LYS A 5 -19.09 26.76 0.95
CA LYS A 5 -19.02 25.30 0.91
C LYS A 5 -17.62 24.84 0.46
N LYS A 6 -17.02 25.50 -0.54
CA LYS A 6 -15.65 25.23 -1.02
C LYS A 6 -14.60 25.51 0.05
N VAL A 7 -14.66 26.67 0.71
CA VAL A 7 -13.77 27.01 1.84
C VAL A 7 -13.90 25.99 2.98
N LYS A 8 -15.13 25.56 3.31
CA LYS A 8 -15.34 24.55 4.35
C LYS A 8 -14.71 23.20 4.00
N ARG A 9 -14.78 22.77 2.73
CA ARG A 9 -14.22 21.49 2.25
C ARG A 9 -12.71 21.41 2.47
N ILE A 10 -11.97 22.38 1.93
CA ILE A 10 -10.50 22.37 1.99
C ILE A 10 -10.00 22.55 3.44
N GLU A 11 -10.65 23.40 4.24
CA GLU A 11 -10.28 23.58 5.66
C GLU A 11 -10.50 22.32 6.50
N SER A 12 -11.57 21.56 6.26
CA SER A 12 -11.76 20.27 6.92
C SER A 12 -10.64 19.28 6.58
N VAL A 13 -10.23 19.18 5.32
CA VAL A 13 -9.13 18.30 4.92
C VAL A 13 -7.78 18.79 5.49
N ARG A 14 -7.57 20.11 5.53
CA ARG A 14 -6.38 20.71 6.16
C ARG A 14 -6.30 20.37 7.65
N GLY A 15 -7.42 20.43 8.38
CA GLY A 15 -7.48 20.02 9.78
C GLY A 15 -7.03 18.57 9.98
N LEU A 16 -7.52 17.65 9.14
CA LEU A 16 -7.14 16.23 9.19
C LEU A 16 -5.64 16.01 8.95
N VAL A 17 -5.06 16.73 7.98
CA VAL A 17 -3.63 16.63 7.67
C VAL A 17 -2.79 17.25 8.79
N GLN A 18 -3.23 18.36 9.39
CA GLN A 18 -2.57 18.95 10.56
C GLN A 18 -2.57 17.99 11.75
N GLU A 19 -3.71 17.34 12.03
CA GLU A 19 -3.81 16.34 13.09
C GLU A 19 -2.84 15.17 12.83
N MET A 20 -2.81 14.64 11.61
CA MET A 20 -1.84 13.62 11.20
C MET A 20 -0.39 14.09 11.46
N LEU A 21 -0.06 15.32 11.07
CA LEU A 21 1.28 15.89 11.26
C LEU A 21 1.62 16.10 12.73
N LEU A 22 0.67 16.46 13.59
CA LEU A 22 0.90 16.62 15.03
C LEU A 22 1.33 15.30 15.67
N HIS A 23 0.76 14.18 15.22
CA HIS A 23 1.04 12.84 15.71
C HIS A 23 2.24 12.15 15.04
N THR A 24 2.85 12.77 14.03
CA THR A 24 4.09 12.26 13.41
C THR A 24 5.30 12.52 14.33
N GLY A 25 6.47 11.92 14.09
CA GLY A 25 7.66 12.02 14.97
C GLY A 25 8.37 13.40 15.01
N GLU A 26 9.63 13.46 14.59
CA GLU A 26 10.49 14.64 14.74
C GLU A 26 9.94 15.95 14.14
N THR A 27 10.13 17.05 14.85
CA THR A 27 9.65 18.40 14.46
C THR A 27 10.14 18.86 13.09
N LEU A 28 11.36 18.51 12.70
CA LEU A 28 11.91 18.90 11.39
C LEU A 28 11.25 18.12 10.25
N TYR A 29 11.01 16.82 10.45
CA TYR A 29 10.29 15.98 9.50
C TYR A 29 8.87 16.52 9.28
N LYS A 30 8.15 16.84 10.37
CA LYS A 30 6.81 17.48 10.30
C LYS A 30 6.79 18.74 9.44
N LYS A 31 7.76 19.63 9.66
CA LYS A 31 7.86 20.89 8.90
C LYS A 31 8.09 20.63 7.41
N LYS A 32 9.03 19.74 7.06
CA LYS A 32 9.31 19.35 5.67
C LYS A 32 8.09 18.71 5.01
N THR A 33 7.41 17.80 5.71
CA THR A 33 6.18 17.17 5.22
C THR A 33 5.08 18.20 4.98
N GLY A 34 4.85 19.12 5.91
CA GLY A 34 3.87 20.19 5.74
C GLY A 34 4.18 21.01 4.48
N VAL A 35 5.41 21.51 4.35
CA VAL A 35 5.84 22.27 3.16
C VAL A 35 5.59 21.47 1.87
N HIS A 36 5.83 20.17 1.90
CA HIS A 36 5.58 19.30 0.75
C HIS A 36 4.10 19.16 0.41
N LEU A 37 3.28 18.68 1.34
CA LEU A 37 1.85 18.43 1.08
C LEU A 37 1.09 19.71 0.71
N TYR A 38 1.33 20.82 1.43
CA TYR A 38 0.71 22.10 1.11
C TYR A 38 1.25 22.68 -0.20
N GLY A 39 2.53 22.48 -0.51
CA GLY A 39 3.12 22.87 -1.78
C GLY A 39 2.46 22.15 -2.96
N VAL A 40 2.34 20.82 -2.90
CA VAL A 40 1.67 20.02 -3.94
C VAL A 40 0.21 20.42 -4.07
N SER A 41 -0.50 20.62 -2.95
CA SER A 41 -1.89 21.11 -2.95
C SER A 41 -2.03 22.45 -3.70
N ASN A 42 -1.15 23.41 -3.42
CA ASN A 42 -1.19 24.74 -4.07
C ASN A 42 -0.88 24.67 -5.57
N PHE A 43 0.14 23.89 -5.97
CA PHE A 43 0.45 23.70 -7.38
C PHE A 43 -0.69 22.99 -8.12
N ALA A 44 -1.31 21.98 -7.50
CA ALA A 44 -2.46 21.28 -8.07
C ALA A 44 -3.65 22.23 -8.29
N SER A 45 -4.00 23.06 -7.29
CA SER A 45 -5.05 24.07 -7.44
C SER A 45 -4.74 25.10 -8.53
N MET A 46 -3.49 25.58 -8.61
CA MET A 46 -3.07 26.52 -9.65
C MET A 46 -3.16 25.90 -11.06
N LEU A 47 -2.67 24.67 -11.23
CA LEU A 47 -2.76 23.95 -12.50
C LEU A 47 -4.21 23.67 -12.89
N ALA A 48 -5.09 23.37 -11.92
CA ALA A 48 -6.51 23.18 -12.18
C ALA A 48 -7.15 24.45 -12.76
N MET A 49 -6.86 25.61 -12.16
CA MET A 49 -7.33 26.90 -12.69
C MET A 49 -6.84 27.14 -14.12
N ARG A 50 -5.56 26.82 -14.40
CA ARG A 50 -4.96 26.96 -15.74
C ARG A 50 -5.60 26.04 -16.77
N ARG A 51 -5.98 24.82 -16.36
CA ARG A 51 -6.51 23.75 -17.22
C ARG A 51 -8.04 23.67 -17.25
N GLY A 52 -8.75 24.61 -16.61
CA GLY A 52 -10.22 24.64 -16.57
C GLY A 52 -10.85 23.51 -15.74
N GLN A 53 -10.13 22.98 -14.74
CA GLN A 53 -10.58 21.96 -13.79
C GLN A 53 -10.97 22.59 -12.43
N ASP A 54 -11.57 21.82 -11.52
CA ASP A 54 -11.94 22.32 -10.19
C ASP A 54 -10.70 22.37 -9.26
N PRO A 55 -10.27 23.58 -8.82
CA PRO A 55 -9.09 23.73 -8.00
C PRO A 55 -9.23 23.15 -6.59
N ASP A 56 -10.43 22.98 -6.08
CA ASP A 56 -10.65 22.39 -4.75
C ASP A 56 -10.42 20.88 -4.79
N ILE A 57 -10.93 20.20 -5.84
CA ILE A 57 -10.73 18.76 -6.03
C ILE A 57 -9.24 18.46 -6.24
N ALA A 58 -8.57 19.22 -7.10
CA ALA A 58 -7.14 19.08 -7.33
C ALA A 58 -6.32 19.38 -6.06
N GLY A 59 -6.67 20.45 -5.34
CA GLY A 59 -6.01 20.82 -4.08
C GLY A 59 -6.15 19.75 -3.00
N VAL A 60 -7.33 19.14 -2.87
CA VAL A 60 -7.57 18.03 -1.91
C VAL A 60 -6.77 16.79 -2.29
N ALA A 61 -6.76 16.39 -3.57
CA ALA A 61 -5.94 15.26 -4.02
C ALA A 61 -4.45 15.52 -3.79
N GLY A 62 -3.97 16.73 -4.10
CA GLY A 62 -2.58 17.13 -3.86
C GLY A 62 -2.22 17.18 -2.37
N LEU A 63 -3.15 17.51 -1.48
CA LEU A 63 -2.90 17.53 -0.04
C LEU A 63 -2.84 16.12 0.57
N LEU A 64 -3.55 15.17 -0.02
CA LEU A 64 -3.72 13.80 0.49
C LEU A 64 -2.83 12.76 -0.21
N HIS A 65 -2.13 13.12 -1.30
CA HIS A 65 -1.41 12.18 -2.15
C HIS A 65 -0.39 11.30 -1.40
N GLY A 66 0.28 11.85 -0.38
CA GLY A 66 1.29 11.16 0.41
C GLY A 66 0.82 10.67 1.76
N TYR A 67 -0.50 10.65 2.03
CA TYR A 67 -1.05 10.42 3.38
C TYR A 67 -0.49 9.16 4.03
N TYR A 68 -0.41 8.05 3.29
CA TYR A 68 0.09 6.78 3.84
C TYR A 68 1.55 6.89 4.29
N LEU A 69 2.43 7.38 3.41
CA LEU A 69 3.85 7.56 3.71
C LEU A 69 4.06 8.39 4.97
N TYR A 70 3.33 9.49 5.11
CA TYR A 70 3.53 10.38 6.25
C TYR A 70 2.90 9.86 7.54
N LYS A 71 1.88 9.00 7.43
CA LYS A 71 1.25 8.34 8.57
C LYS A 71 2.05 7.14 9.08
N THR A 72 2.69 6.38 8.20
CA THR A 72 3.34 5.09 8.54
C THR A 72 4.86 5.11 8.41
N GLY A 73 5.43 6.07 7.68
CA GLY A 73 6.85 6.09 7.30
C GLY A 73 7.22 5.13 6.16
N ILE A 74 6.25 4.38 5.61
CA ILE A 74 6.50 3.36 4.59
C ILE A 74 6.40 3.98 3.18
N LYS A 75 7.44 3.75 2.38
CA LYS A 75 7.57 4.28 1.01
C LYS A 75 7.05 3.34 -0.07
N ASP A 76 6.74 2.10 0.26
CA ASP A 76 6.22 1.12 -0.69
C ASP A 76 4.84 1.56 -1.19
N PHE A 77 4.65 1.53 -2.52
CA PHE A 77 3.38 1.80 -3.21
C PHE A 77 2.65 3.08 -2.74
N PRO A 78 3.28 4.27 -2.80
CA PRO A 78 2.72 5.48 -2.22
C PRO A 78 1.37 5.87 -2.85
N GLY A 79 1.16 5.63 -4.15
CA GLY A 79 -0.15 5.76 -4.81
C GLY A 79 -1.21 4.83 -4.23
N PRO A 80 -1.11 3.51 -4.47
CA PRO A 80 -2.10 2.54 -3.99
C PRO A 80 -2.39 2.63 -2.49
N ASN A 81 -1.36 2.74 -1.65
CA ASN A 81 -1.53 2.76 -0.21
C ASN A 81 -2.14 4.07 0.29
N SER A 82 -1.78 5.23 -0.29
CA SER A 82 -2.41 6.51 0.10
C SER A 82 -3.86 6.60 -0.34
N ALA A 83 -4.19 6.12 -1.54
CA ALA A 83 -5.58 6.07 -2.00
C ALA A 83 -6.42 5.18 -1.07
N ASP A 84 -5.92 4.01 -0.68
CA ASP A 84 -6.63 3.14 0.26
C ASP A 84 -6.79 3.75 1.66
N ALA A 85 -5.74 4.40 2.18
CA ALA A 85 -5.76 5.04 3.50
C ALA A 85 -6.75 6.22 3.56
N VAL A 86 -6.84 6.98 2.47
CA VAL A 86 -7.67 8.20 2.38
C VAL A 86 -9.13 7.89 2.08
N ARG A 87 -9.45 6.80 1.37
CA ARG A 87 -10.83 6.43 1.02
C ARG A 87 -11.80 6.46 2.21
N PRO A 88 -11.55 5.78 3.35
CA PRO A 88 -12.48 5.83 4.49
C PRO A 88 -12.62 7.24 5.08
N ILE A 89 -11.56 8.06 5.04
CA ILE A 89 -11.54 9.44 5.54
C ILE A 89 -12.46 10.31 4.68
N LEU A 90 -12.31 10.27 3.35
CA LEU A 90 -13.17 11.03 2.44
C LEU A 90 -14.64 10.64 2.63
N ARG A 91 -14.92 9.33 2.70
CA ARG A 91 -16.27 8.81 2.93
C ARG A 91 -16.86 9.31 4.26
N SER A 92 -16.10 9.30 5.34
CA SER A 92 -16.59 9.75 6.66
C SER A 92 -16.85 11.26 6.72
N THR A 93 -16.17 12.06 5.89
CA THR A 93 -16.42 13.51 5.87
C THR A 93 -17.79 13.88 5.31
N GLN A 94 -18.36 13.05 4.41
CA GLN A 94 -19.60 13.36 3.66
C GLN A 94 -19.55 14.70 2.90
N LEU A 95 -18.34 15.21 2.61
CA LEU A 95 -18.14 16.50 1.97
C LEU A 95 -18.10 16.42 0.45
N PHE A 96 -17.85 15.23 -0.11
CA PHE A 96 -17.60 14.97 -1.52
C PHE A 96 -18.61 13.94 -2.06
N SER A 97 -19.10 14.13 -3.29
CA SER A 97 -19.90 13.11 -3.98
C SER A 97 -19.05 11.87 -4.32
N ASP A 98 -19.68 10.78 -4.74
CA ASP A 98 -18.96 9.58 -5.14
C ASP A 98 -18.08 9.84 -6.37
N GLU A 99 -18.55 10.65 -7.33
CA GLU A 99 -17.75 11.06 -8.49
C GLU A 99 -16.54 11.90 -8.07
N GLU A 100 -16.73 12.88 -7.16
CA GLU A 100 -15.64 13.70 -6.62
C GLU A 100 -14.62 12.83 -5.87
N GLN A 101 -15.08 11.88 -5.05
CA GLN A 101 -14.22 10.93 -4.34
C GLN A 101 -13.45 10.03 -5.31
N GLN A 102 -14.09 9.55 -6.39
CA GLN A 102 -13.45 8.73 -7.40
C GLN A 102 -12.31 9.49 -8.10
N VAL A 103 -12.54 10.75 -8.47
CA VAL A 103 -11.50 11.61 -9.07
C VAL A 103 -10.33 11.81 -8.11
N ILE A 104 -10.59 12.14 -6.84
CA ILE A 104 -9.54 12.33 -5.84
C ILE A 104 -8.72 11.05 -5.67
N LEU A 105 -9.37 9.92 -5.45
CA LEU A 105 -8.71 8.65 -5.15
C LEU A 105 -7.91 8.10 -6.33
N ARG A 106 -8.41 8.25 -7.56
CA ARG A 106 -7.66 7.87 -8.76
C ARG A 106 -6.43 8.75 -8.98
N SER A 107 -6.57 10.05 -8.77
CA SER A 107 -5.45 10.99 -8.90
C SER A 107 -4.32 10.69 -7.91
N ILE A 108 -4.67 10.25 -6.70
CA ILE A 108 -3.71 9.76 -5.70
C ILE A 108 -3.13 8.41 -6.13
N PHE A 109 -3.97 7.47 -6.58
CA PHE A 109 -3.54 6.11 -6.95
C PHE A 109 -2.50 6.11 -8.07
N TYR A 110 -2.72 6.89 -9.12
CA TYR A 110 -1.88 6.91 -10.32
C TYR A 110 -0.73 7.95 -10.29
N GLN A 111 -0.42 8.52 -9.12
CA GLN A 111 0.56 9.59 -8.98
C GLN A 111 2.00 9.24 -9.45
N GLU A 112 2.34 7.96 -9.53
CA GLU A 112 3.65 7.47 -10.02
C GLU A 112 3.60 6.89 -11.44
N ALA A 113 2.42 6.84 -12.07
CA ALA A 113 2.23 6.22 -13.38
C ALA A 113 2.69 7.13 -14.53
N ILE A 114 3.97 7.47 -14.57
CA ILE A 114 4.54 8.47 -15.50
C ILE A 114 4.49 7.98 -16.96
N HIS A 115 4.47 6.67 -17.20
CA HIS A 115 4.47 6.08 -18.54
C HIS A 115 3.08 5.88 -19.16
N ARG A 116 2.01 6.29 -18.48
CA ARG A 116 0.64 6.19 -18.98
C ARG A 116 -0.02 7.55 -18.92
N THR A 117 -0.57 7.99 -20.04
CA THR A 117 -1.45 9.15 -20.07
C THR A 117 -2.79 8.74 -19.47
N GLN A 118 -3.22 9.53 -18.51
CA GLN A 118 -4.43 9.30 -17.74
C GLN A 118 -5.37 10.50 -17.79
N ASP A 119 -6.44 10.44 -17.00
CA ASP A 119 -7.43 11.50 -16.89
C ASP A 119 -6.81 12.83 -16.43
N PRO A 120 -7.43 13.98 -16.76
CA PRO A 120 -6.82 15.30 -16.52
C PRO A 120 -6.34 15.56 -15.08
N TYR A 121 -7.06 15.06 -14.08
CA TYR A 121 -6.66 15.21 -12.67
C TYR A 121 -5.45 14.35 -12.29
N GLU A 122 -5.33 13.16 -12.87
CA GLU A 122 -4.23 12.23 -12.61
C GLU A 122 -2.93 12.83 -13.16
N GLU A 123 -2.96 13.37 -14.38
CA GLU A 123 -1.83 14.10 -14.98
C GLU A 123 -1.46 15.36 -14.18
N MET A 124 -2.47 16.09 -13.72
CA MET A 124 -2.27 17.30 -12.93
C MET A 124 -1.60 17.05 -11.58
N ILE A 125 -1.94 15.96 -10.89
CA ILE A 125 -1.27 15.61 -9.62
C ILE A 125 0.20 15.24 -9.84
N LYS A 126 0.52 14.48 -10.89
CA LYS A 126 1.92 14.20 -11.25
C LYS A 126 2.70 15.49 -11.48
N ASP A 127 2.11 16.43 -12.22
CA ASP A 127 2.75 17.72 -12.53
C ASP A 127 2.95 18.57 -11.26
N ALA A 128 1.94 18.62 -10.38
CA ALA A 128 2.01 19.34 -9.12
C ALA A 128 3.09 18.78 -8.18
N ILE A 129 3.23 17.45 -8.11
CA ILE A 129 4.29 16.78 -7.36
C ILE A 129 5.67 17.17 -7.92
N LEU A 130 5.84 17.10 -9.24
CA LEU A 130 7.11 17.45 -9.90
C LEU A 130 7.49 18.91 -9.68
N LEU A 131 6.55 19.85 -9.85
CA LEU A 131 6.78 21.27 -9.57
C LEU A 131 7.21 21.48 -8.12
N GLN A 132 6.50 20.87 -7.17
CA GLN A 132 6.83 21.01 -5.76
C GLN A 132 8.24 20.53 -5.47
N MET A 133 8.59 19.33 -5.97
CA MET A 133 9.91 18.77 -5.76
C MET A 133 10.97 19.71 -6.35
N TYR A 134 10.77 20.17 -7.59
CA TYR A 134 11.66 21.11 -8.29
C TYR A 134 11.93 22.36 -7.46
N PHE A 135 10.88 23.08 -7.06
CA PHE A 135 11.04 24.34 -6.33
C PHE A 135 11.60 24.18 -4.90
N GLN A 136 11.54 22.98 -4.32
CA GLN A 136 12.17 22.69 -3.03
C GLN A 136 13.58 22.09 -3.14
N ASN A 137 14.08 21.84 -4.36
CA ASN A 137 15.35 21.15 -4.59
C ASN A 137 15.42 19.79 -3.87
N THR A 138 14.31 19.04 -3.86
CA THR A 138 14.20 17.76 -3.14
C THR A 138 14.13 16.54 -4.07
N GLY A 139 14.11 16.73 -5.39
CA GLY A 139 14.01 15.63 -6.36
C GLY A 139 15.34 15.23 -7.00
N ASN A 140 15.44 13.95 -7.37
CA ASN A 140 16.40 13.48 -8.37
C ASN A 140 15.72 13.56 -9.75
N TYR A 141 16.11 14.53 -10.58
CA TYR A 141 15.54 14.77 -11.91
C TYR A 141 16.27 14.02 -13.02
N SER A 142 16.60 12.75 -12.79
CA SER A 142 17.54 12.02 -13.66
C SER A 142 16.88 11.32 -14.85
N SER A 143 15.56 11.11 -14.85
CA SER A 143 14.89 10.42 -15.96
C SER A 143 14.42 11.37 -17.05
N LYS A 144 14.62 10.97 -18.31
CA LYS A 144 14.20 11.74 -19.50
C LYS A 144 12.70 12.05 -19.49
N ALA A 145 11.88 11.09 -19.06
CA ALA A 145 10.43 11.26 -18.97
C ALA A 145 10.04 12.36 -17.96
N VAL A 146 10.73 12.42 -16.81
CA VAL A 146 10.48 13.45 -15.79
C VAL A 146 10.89 14.84 -16.28
N ILE A 147 12.07 14.97 -16.91
CA ILE A 147 12.54 16.24 -17.46
C ILE A 147 11.57 16.75 -18.54
N HIS A 148 11.19 15.90 -19.49
CA HIS A 148 10.25 16.28 -20.55
C HIS A 148 8.89 16.72 -19.98
N ARG A 149 8.39 16.02 -18.96
CA ARG A 149 7.16 16.41 -18.27
C ARG A 149 7.29 17.77 -17.60
N LEU A 150 8.39 18.03 -16.90
CA LEU A 150 8.65 19.33 -16.27
C LEU A 150 8.75 20.47 -17.29
N GLN A 151 9.43 20.24 -18.43
CA GLN A 151 9.51 21.20 -19.53
C GLN A 151 8.14 21.59 -20.07
N ASN A 152 7.25 20.60 -20.28
CA ASN A 152 5.89 20.85 -20.76
C ASN A 152 5.11 21.74 -19.80
N VAL A 153 5.21 21.46 -18.49
CA VAL A 153 4.55 22.27 -17.45
C VAL A 153 5.14 23.67 -17.39
N PHE A 154 6.47 23.83 -17.55
CA PHE A 154 7.09 25.16 -17.61
C PHE A 154 6.60 25.97 -18.80
N ILE A 155 6.53 25.38 -19.99
CA ILE A 155 5.98 26.02 -21.19
C ILE A 155 4.53 26.44 -20.96
N GLU A 156 3.70 25.56 -20.37
CA GLU A 156 2.30 25.88 -20.02
C GLU A 156 2.19 27.11 -19.09
N LEU A 157 3.13 27.25 -18.16
CA LEU A 157 3.21 28.35 -17.19
C LEU A 157 3.99 29.58 -17.69
N GLY A 158 4.53 29.54 -18.91
CA GLY A 158 5.34 30.64 -19.46
C GLY A 158 6.74 30.77 -18.84
N ILE A 159 7.24 29.70 -18.22
CA ILE A 159 8.60 29.62 -17.68
C ILE A 159 9.53 29.10 -18.79
N PRO A 160 10.70 29.72 -19.01
CA PRO A 160 11.68 29.21 -19.97
C PRO A 160 12.09 27.75 -19.69
N ASN A 161 12.13 26.91 -20.72
CA ASN A 161 12.41 25.48 -20.57
C ASN A 161 13.86 25.17 -20.14
N GLU A 162 14.77 26.13 -20.31
CA GLU A 162 16.18 26.07 -19.86
C GLU A 162 16.32 25.83 -18.35
N TYR A 163 15.30 26.21 -17.56
CA TYR A 163 15.28 25.96 -16.12
C TYR A 163 15.00 24.50 -15.75
N ALA A 164 14.43 23.67 -16.63
CA ALA A 164 14.04 22.30 -16.30
C ALA A 164 15.22 21.31 -16.20
N GLY A 165 16.45 21.76 -16.45
CA GLY A 165 17.67 20.95 -16.42
C GLY A 165 18.07 20.41 -17.81
N THR A 166 19.25 19.79 -17.87
CA THR A 166 19.80 19.16 -19.08
C THR A 166 19.70 17.65 -18.99
N GLU A 167 19.52 16.98 -20.13
CA GLU A 167 19.44 15.52 -20.21
C GLU A 167 20.70 14.89 -19.63
N SER A 168 20.56 14.06 -18.60
CA SER A 168 21.62 13.14 -18.18
C SER A 168 21.40 11.79 -18.86
N ASN A 169 22.36 11.32 -19.65
CA ASN A 169 22.44 9.93 -20.07
C ASN A 169 22.81 9.10 -18.85
N VAL A 170 21.80 8.65 -18.11
CA VAL A 170 21.98 7.61 -17.11
C VAL A 170 21.28 6.39 -17.67
N ASP A 171 22.10 5.45 -18.13
CA ASP A 171 21.65 4.10 -18.43
C ASP A 171 20.94 3.57 -17.19
N THR A 172 19.69 3.15 -17.37
CA THR A 172 18.92 2.50 -16.32
C THR A 172 19.71 1.25 -15.94
N GLU A 173 20.41 1.28 -14.80
CA GLU A 173 20.89 0.07 -14.16
C GLU A 173 19.68 -0.82 -13.98
N THR A 174 19.62 -1.85 -14.81
CA THR A 174 18.75 -2.98 -14.57
C THR A 174 19.24 -3.55 -13.27
N MET A 175 18.50 -3.33 -12.19
CA MET A 175 18.68 -4.12 -10.99
C MET A 175 18.54 -5.56 -11.43
N GLU A 176 19.66 -6.28 -11.51
CA GLU A 176 19.63 -7.73 -11.49
C GLU A 176 18.88 -8.08 -10.22
N ILE A 177 17.62 -8.47 -10.38
CA ILE A 177 16.88 -9.16 -9.33
C ILE A 177 17.64 -10.46 -9.20
N ASN A 178 18.61 -10.47 -8.28
CA ASN A 178 19.27 -11.70 -7.87
C ASN A 178 18.12 -12.59 -7.39
N ALA A 179 17.76 -13.57 -8.20
CA ALA A 179 16.63 -14.46 -7.98
C ALA A 179 17.00 -15.48 -6.88
N GLU A 180 17.48 -14.97 -5.75
CA GLU A 180 17.46 -15.71 -4.50
C GLU A 180 16.02 -16.13 -4.25
N ASP A 181 15.87 -17.36 -3.79
CA ASP A 181 14.56 -17.95 -3.55
C ASP A 181 13.84 -17.21 -2.41
N ARG A 182 13.02 -16.22 -2.79
CA ARG A 182 12.24 -15.38 -1.86
C ARG A 182 11.28 -16.23 -1.03
N ARG A 183 10.79 -17.36 -1.55
CA ARG A 183 9.98 -18.32 -0.79
C ARG A 183 10.78 -19.02 0.30
N LEU A 184 12.00 -19.47 0.03
CA LEU A 184 12.87 -20.03 1.07
C LEU A 184 13.17 -18.98 2.14
N ARG A 185 13.51 -17.76 1.74
CA ARG A 185 13.72 -16.65 2.67
C ARG A 185 12.47 -16.32 3.49
N LEU A 186 11.27 -16.41 2.89
CA LEU A 186 10.00 -16.23 3.59
C LEU A 186 9.83 -17.25 4.72
N ALA A 187 10.08 -18.53 4.42
CA ALA A 187 10.04 -19.58 5.44
C ALA A 187 11.10 -19.36 6.54
N ASP A 188 12.36 -19.13 6.17
CA ASP A 188 13.45 -18.92 7.13
C ASP A 188 13.16 -17.73 8.06
N PHE A 189 12.72 -16.60 7.49
CA PHE A 189 12.39 -15.41 8.25
C PHE A 189 11.19 -15.65 9.17
N SER A 190 10.10 -16.24 8.66
CA SER A 190 8.89 -16.47 9.43
C SER A 190 9.09 -17.49 10.56
N GLU A 191 9.89 -18.53 10.35
CA GLU A 191 10.26 -19.50 11.39
C GLU A 191 10.99 -18.81 12.55
N ILE A 192 12.03 -18.03 12.24
CA ILE A 192 12.78 -17.27 13.24
C ILE A 192 11.88 -16.27 13.95
N PHE A 193 11.10 -15.50 13.19
CA PHE A 193 10.30 -14.38 13.70
C PHE A 193 9.13 -14.87 14.56
N ALA A 194 8.38 -15.88 14.11
CA ALA A 194 7.30 -16.48 14.89
C ALA A 194 7.81 -17.16 16.17
N GLY A 195 9.00 -17.78 16.11
CA GLY A 195 9.66 -18.42 17.26
C GLY A 195 10.04 -17.47 18.39
N GLN A 196 9.96 -16.15 18.18
CA GLN A 196 10.27 -15.16 19.22
C GLN A 196 9.11 -14.93 20.21
N ASN A 197 8.00 -15.66 20.11
CA ASN A 197 6.82 -15.53 20.97
C ASN A 197 6.32 -14.06 21.04
N ILE A 198 5.94 -13.52 19.88
CA ILE A 198 5.39 -12.18 19.74
C ILE A 198 4.01 -12.18 20.37
N ILE A 199 3.74 -11.25 21.28
CA ILE A 199 2.43 -11.10 21.93
C ILE A 199 1.65 -10.02 21.18
N GLY A 200 0.41 -10.30 20.81
CA GLY A 200 -0.46 -9.38 20.05
C GLY A 200 -1.03 -8.24 20.88
N ILE A 201 -0.17 -7.49 21.57
CA ILE A 201 -0.51 -6.33 22.42
C ILE A 201 0.37 -5.14 22.07
N PRO A 202 -0.12 -3.89 22.22
CA PRO A 202 0.64 -2.68 21.86
C PRO A 202 2.00 -2.55 22.54
N GLU A 203 2.21 -3.20 23.69
CA GLU A 203 3.47 -3.18 24.43
C GLU A 203 4.59 -3.96 23.73
N ASP A 204 4.26 -4.99 22.94
CA ASP A 204 5.23 -5.76 22.17
C ASP A 204 5.66 -4.98 20.92
N GLU A 205 6.95 -4.62 20.85
CA GLU A 205 7.50 -3.87 19.72
C GLU A 205 7.34 -4.58 18.38
N ARG A 206 7.45 -5.91 18.37
CA ARG A 206 7.36 -6.70 17.14
C ARG A 206 5.94 -6.74 16.61
N TYR A 207 4.96 -6.76 17.51
CA TYR A 207 3.55 -6.59 17.13
C TYR A 207 3.30 -5.18 16.57
N ARG A 208 3.89 -4.13 17.16
CA ARG A 208 3.82 -2.78 16.58
C ARG A 208 4.43 -2.71 15.18
N GLU A 209 5.55 -3.39 14.95
CA GLU A 209 6.20 -3.47 13.64
C GLU A 209 5.33 -4.18 12.58
N ILE A 210 4.51 -5.16 12.98
CA ILE A 210 3.50 -5.75 12.10
C ILE A 210 2.39 -4.74 11.82
N CYS A 211 1.80 -4.15 12.86
CA CYS A 211 0.63 -3.28 12.75
C CYS A 211 0.91 -1.97 12.01
N LYS A 212 2.16 -1.48 11.97
CA LYS A 212 2.54 -0.18 11.36
C LYS A 212 2.12 -0.03 9.89
N TYR A 213 1.92 -1.13 9.17
CA TYR A 213 1.49 -1.10 7.77
C TYR A 213 0.06 -0.61 7.60
N TRP A 214 -0.79 -0.65 8.63
CA TRP A 214 -2.16 -0.19 8.56
C TRP A 214 -2.31 1.14 9.33
N PRO A 215 -2.70 2.23 8.64
CA PRO A 215 -2.64 3.59 9.18
C PRO A 215 -3.78 3.94 10.15
N ASP A 216 -4.68 3.00 10.42
CA ASP A 216 -5.89 3.16 11.22
C ASP A 216 -5.54 3.48 12.69
N THR A 217 -6.30 4.38 13.31
CA THR A 217 -6.02 4.85 14.68
C THR A 217 -6.21 3.77 15.74
N ASP A 218 -7.11 2.82 15.50
CA ASP A 218 -7.46 1.71 16.38
C ASP A 218 -6.85 0.39 15.93
N ILE A 219 -5.80 0.43 15.09
CA ILE A 219 -5.24 -0.76 14.45
C ILE A 219 -4.88 -1.88 15.43
N TYR A 220 -4.32 -1.55 16.59
CA TYR A 220 -3.94 -2.54 17.58
C TYR A 220 -5.13 -3.32 18.14
N LYS A 221 -6.28 -2.65 18.27
CA LYS A 221 -7.55 -3.25 18.72
C LYS A 221 -8.21 -4.05 17.60
N VAL A 222 -8.15 -3.55 16.37
CA VAL A 222 -8.71 -4.24 15.20
C VAL A 222 -7.99 -5.57 14.94
N LEU A 223 -6.67 -5.60 15.14
CA LEU A 223 -5.85 -6.79 14.91
C LEU A 223 -5.68 -7.67 16.16
N GLU A 224 -6.15 -7.24 17.33
CA GLU A 224 -6.08 -8.02 18.56
C GLU A 224 -6.79 -9.38 18.38
N GLY A 225 -6.06 -10.47 18.58
CA GLY A 225 -6.56 -11.83 18.35
C GLY A 225 -6.94 -12.16 16.89
N ASN A 226 -6.58 -11.32 15.91
CA ASN A 226 -6.96 -11.48 14.50
C ASN A 226 -5.82 -11.08 13.52
N TRP A 227 -4.56 -11.26 13.93
CA TRP A 227 -3.39 -10.72 13.23
C TRP A 227 -2.60 -11.76 12.41
N CYS A 228 -3.14 -12.96 12.18
CA CYS A 228 -2.47 -14.02 11.39
C CYS A 228 -2.12 -13.57 9.96
N ALA A 229 -3.06 -12.95 9.24
CA ALA A 229 -2.81 -12.42 7.90
C ALA A 229 -1.90 -11.18 7.91
N ALA A 230 -1.98 -10.35 8.96
CA ALA A 230 -1.06 -9.23 9.14
C ALA A 230 0.39 -9.69 9.35
N PHE A 231 0.59 -10.79 10.11
CA PHE A 231 1.88 -11.44 10.28
C PHE A 231 2.44 -11.97 8.96
N VAL A 232 1.62 -12.67 8.15
CA VAL A 232 2.04 -13.18 6.83
C VAL A 232 2.42 -12.03 5.89
N TYR A 233 1.64 -10.94 5.89
CA TYR A 233 1.97 -9.73 5.14
C TYR A 233 3.31 -9.13 5.56
N TYR A 234 3.54 -8.97 6.86
CA TYR A 234 4.79 -8.47 7.40
C TYR A 234 5.99 -9.32 6.94
N CYS A 235 5.87 -10.66 7.04
CA CYS A 235 6.92 -11.57 6.60
C CYS A 235 7.22 -11.45 5.10
N CYS A 236 6.19 -11.34 4.25
CA CYS A 236 6.35 -11.10 2.81
C CYS A 236 7.12 -9.80 2.54
N MET A 237 6.72 -8.70 3.18
CA MET A 237 7.37 -7.39 3.03
C MET A 237 8.83 -7.43 3.49
N ALA A 238 9.13 -8.15 4.58
CA ALA A 238 10.48 -8.29 5.13
C ALA A 238 11.47 -8.98 4.16
N VAL A 239 10.97 -9.91 3.32
CA VAL A 239 11.79 -10.68 2.37
C VAL A 239 11.71 -10.17 0.93
N GLY A 240 11.06 -9.03 0.71
CA GLY A 240 10.98 -8.41 -0.62
C GLY A 240 9.87 -8.95 -1.53
N ILE A 241 8.90 -9.69 -0.99
CA ILE A 241 7.62 -9.95 -1.65
C ILE A 241 6.72 -8.74 -1.36
N ARG A 242 6.94 -7.67 -2.14
CA ARG A 242 6.31 -6.37 -1.92
C ARG A 242 4.89 -6.34 -2.47
N LEU A 243 3.92 -6.00 -1.62
CA LEU A 243 2.49 -5.90 -1.94
C LEU A 243 1.90 -4.60 -1.37
N PRO A 244 0.93 -3.94 -2.04
CA PRO A 244 0.16 -2.87 -1.41
C PRO A 244 -0.68 -3.44 -0.26
N ILE A 245 -1.08 -2.61 0.71
CA ILE A 245 -1.88 -3.05 1.87
C ILE A 245 -3.27 -3.60 1.48
N ARG A 246 -3.71 -3.27 0.27
CA ARG A 246 -4.91 -3.78 -0.39
C ARG A 246 -4.61 -3.95 -1.87
N TYR A 247 -4.89 -5.13 -2.42
CA TYR A 247 -4.85 -5.29 -3.86
C TYR A 247 -5.92 -4.43 -4.54
N PRO A 248 -5.60 -3.68 -5.61
CA PRO A 248 -6.54 -2.75 -6.23
C PRO A 248 -7.90 -3.40 -6.55
N ASN A 249 -8.98 -2.65 -6.35
CA ASN A 249 -10.36 -3.07 -6.58
C ASN A 249 -10.87 -4.23 -5.69
N ARG A 250 -10.11 -4.69 -4.69
CA ARG A 250 -10.57 -5.70 -3.72
C ARG A 250 -11.26 -5.06 -2.50
N MET A 251 -12.14 -5.85 -1.89
CA MET A 251 -12.97 -5.40 -0.76
C MET A 251 -12.19 -5.28 0.55
N TYR A 252 -11.24 -6.19 0.78
CA TYR A 252 -10.49 -6.30 2.04
C TYR A 252 -9.01 -6.00 1.87
N ARG A 253 -8.36 -5.57 2.96
CA ARG A 253 -6.91 -5.38 3.05
C ARG A 253 -6.21 -6.71 3.30
N LEU A 254 -4.94 -6.84 2.94
CA LEU A 254 -4.09 -8.02 3.20
C LEU A 254 -3.75 -8.26 4.69
N ALA A 255 -4.44 -7.57 5.60
CA ALA A 255 -4.55 -7.95 7.01
C ALA A 255 -5.63 -9.01 7.27
N GLY A 256 -6.46 -9.35 6.29
CA GLY A 256 -7.49 -10.39 6.41
C GLY A 256 -7.21 -11.58 5.49
N VAL A 257 -7.46 -12.80 5.98
CA VAL A 257 -7.21 -14.06 5.24
C VAL A 257 -7.95 -14.11 3.90
N GLY A 258 -9.21 -13.69 3.87
CA GLY A 258 -10.00 -13.64 2.62
C GLY A 258 -9.36 -12.75 1.55
N ALA A 259 -8.62 -11.70 1.91
CA ALA A 259 -7.93 -10.85 0.94
C ALA A 259 -6.76 -11.57 0.26
N TRP A 260 -6.05 -12.44 0.99
CA TRP A 260 -4.98 -13.28 0.44
C TRP A 260 -5.53 -14.30 -0.55
N LEU A 261 -6.63 -14.96 -0.16
CA LEU A 261 -7.30 -15.93 -1.02
C LEU A 261 -7.82 -15.28 -2.30
N ASP A 262 -8.54 -14.16 -2.15
CA ASP A 262 -9.05 -13.35 -3.26
C ASP A 262 -7.94 -12.94 -4.24
N TRP A 263 -6.81 -12.47 -3.69
CA TRP A 263 -5.66 -12.03 -4.48
C TRP A 263 -4.97 -13.19 -5.19
N ALA A 264 -4.80 -14.33 -4.54
CA ALA A 264 -4.14 -15.50 -5.11
C ALA A 264 -4.96 -16.21 -6.20
N GLN A 265 -6.27 -15.97 -6.27
CA GLN A 265 -7.17 -16.54 -7.29
C GLN A 265 -7.38 -15.62 -8.50
N LEU A 266 -6.78 -14.43 -8.53
CA LEU A 266 -6.91 -13.55 -9.68
C LEU A 266 -6.26 -14.16 -10.94
N PRO A 267 -6.81 -13.88 -12.14
CA PRO A 267 -6.24 -14.41 -13.38
C PRO A 267 -4.76 -14.04 -13.59
N GLU A 268 -4.34 -12.87 -13.13
CA GLU A 268 -2.97 -12.39 -13.26
C GLU A 268 -1.97 -12.97 -12.23
N THR A 269 -2.46 -13.57 -11.15
CA THR A 269 -1.61 -14.21 -10.12
C THR A 269 -1.71 -15.73 -10.21
N GLY A 270 -2.91 -16.29 -10.12
CA GLY A 270 -3.14 -17.74 -10.23
C GLY A 270 -2.31 -18.58 -9.24
N PHE A 271 -2.01 -18.02 -8.07
CA PHE A 271 -1.11 -18.63 -7.08
C PHE A 271 -1.82 -19.59 -6.12
N PHE A 272 -3.15 -19.65 -6.13
CA PHE A 272 -3.91 -20.52 -5.24
C PHE A 272 -4.04 -21.95 -5.78
N TYR A 273 -3.72 -22.92 -4.93
CA TYR A 273 -3.87 -24.34 -5.16
C TYR A 273 -4.74 -24.93 -4.06
N ARG A 274 -5.85 -25.55 -4.43
CA ARG A 274 -6.73 -26.23 -3.48
C ARG A 274 -6.00 -27.46 -2.92
N ASP A 275 -6.14 -27.71 -1.62
CA ASP A 275 -5.50 -28.88 -1.00
C ASP A 275 -5.95 -30.18 -1.68
N LYS A 276 -5.00 -31.08 -1.93
CA LYS A 276 -5.16 -32.39 -2.62
C LYS A 276 -5.73 -32.33 -4.03
N GLN A 277 -6.03 -31.15 -4.57
CA GLN A 277 -6.45 -31.01 -5.95
C GLN A 277 -5.23 -31.13 -6.86
N ASP A 278 -5.39 -31.86 -7.96
CA ASP A 278 -4.37 -31.99 -9.02
C ASP A 278 -3.01 -32.52 -8.53
N GLY A 279 -2.98 -33.21 -7.39
CA GLY A 279 -1.74 -33.76 -6.81
C GLY A 279 -0.77 -32.71 -6.27
N PHE A 280 -1.25 -31.50 -5.97
CA PHE A 280 -0.42 -30.43 -5.40
C PHE A 280 0.23 -30.88 -4.08
N ASN A 281 1.55 -30.75 -3.99
CA ASN A 281 2.30 -30.99 -2.77
C ASN A 281 2.88 -29.67 -2.24
N PRO A 282 2.54 -29.27 -1.01
CA PRO A 282 3.05 -28.04 -0.43
C PRO A 282 4.55 -28.14 -0.18
N GLU A 283 5.21 -27.00 -0.28
CA GLU A 283 6.65 -26.84 -0.15
C GLU A 283 6.95 -25.75 0.88
N ARG A 284 8.18 -25.76 1.39
CA ARG A 284 8.70 -24.67 2.22
C ARG A 284 8.49 -23.33 1.51
N GLY A 285 7.97 -22.35 2.24
CA GLY A 285 7.67 -21.00 1.75
C GLY A 285 6.33 -20.86 1.02
N ASP A 286 5.54 -21.93 0.87
CA ASP A 286 4.11 -21.77 0.55
C ASP A 286 3.37 -21.15 1.73
N ILE A 287 2.28 -20.45 1.45
CA ILE A 287 1.37 -19.93 2.47
C ILE A 287 0.17 -20.87 2.55
N VAL A 288 -0.19 -21.34 3.74
CA VAL A 288 -1.35 -22.22 3.96
C VAL A 288 -2.56 -21.40 4.41
N ILE A 289 -3.72 -21.68 3.83
CA ILE A 289 -5.03 -21.13 4.23
C ILE A 289 -5.82 -22.25 4.90
N PHE A 290 -6.35 -21.98 6.09
CA PHE A 290 -7.18 -22.93 6.82
C PHE A 290 -8.67 -22.58 6.72
N GLU A 291 -9.51 -23.60 6.80
CA GLU A 291 -10.97 -23.52 6.82
C GLU A 291 -11.48 -23.99 8.19
N LYS A 292 -12.04 -23.07 8.97
CA LYS A 292 -12.68 -23.34 10.26
C LYS A 292 -11.76 -24.02 11.26
N LEU A 293 -10.52 -23.57 11.34
CA LEU A 293 -9.52 -24.09 12.29
C LEU A 293 -9.71 -23.50 13.70
N LEU A 294 -10.04 -22.22 13.77
CA LEU A 294 -10.10 -21.42 14.99
C LEU A 294 -11.51 -20.85 15.28
N SER A 295 -12.40 -20.86 14.29
CA SER A 295 -13.78 -20.37 14.38
C SER A 295 -14.69 -21.07 13.35
N ASP A 296 -16.00 -20.79 13.38
CA ASP A 296 -16.94 -21.30 12.36
C ASP A 296 -16.93 -20.50 11.05
N HIS A 297 -16.13 -19.43 10.98
CA HIS A 297 -15.99 -18.61 9.78
C HIS A 297 -15.15 -19.32 8.72
N SER A 298 -15.47 -19.02 7.46
CA SER A 298 -14.69 -19.56 6.34
C SER A 298 -13.35 -18.83 6.21
N HIS A 299 -12.31 -19.56 5.83
CA HIS A 299 -10.95 -19.04 5.65
C HIS A 299 -10.45 -18.26 6.87
N ASP A 300 -10.52 -18.86 8.06
CA ASP A 300 -10.37 -18.16 9.33
C ASP A 300 -8.92 -18.04 9.82
N HIS A 301 -7.99 -18.80 9.24
CA HIS A 301 -6.58 -18.75 9.62
C HIS A 301 -5.63 -18.91 8.45
N ILE A 302 -4.40 -18.42 8.64
CA ILE A 302 -3.33 -18.43 7.62
C ILE A 302 -1.97 -18.56 8.30
N GLY A 303 -1.04 -19.23 7.63
CA GLY A 303 0.35 -19.37 8.08
C GLY A 303 1.33 -19.61 6.93
N ILE A 304 2.62 -19.70 7.25
CA ILE A 304 3.68 -19.96 6.27
C ILE A 304 4.25 -21.37 6.52
N VAL A 305 4.30 -22.19 5.47
CA VAL A 305 4.83 -23.56 5.52
C VAL A 305 6.35 -23.53 5.68
N ILE A 306 6.83 -24.15 6.75
CA ILE A 306 8.24 -24.28 7.10
C ILE A 306 8.78 -25.63 6.65
N ALA A 307 8.02 -26.70 6.89
CA ALA A 307 8.35 -28.05 6.45
C ALA A 307 7.06 -28.82 6.15
N CYS A 308 7.15 -29.78 5.24
CA CYS A 308 6.07 -30.72 4.94
C CYS A 308 6.53 -32.14 5.24
N GLU A 309 5.74 -32.84 6.06
CA GLU A 309 5.83 -34.28 6.30
C GLU A 309 4.60 -34.97 5.66
N ASP A 310 4.52 -36.29 5.76
CA ASP A 310 3.47 -37.07 5.08
C ASP A 310 2.07 -36.72 5.62
N ASP A 311 1.91 -36.64 6.95
CA ASP A 311 0.63 -36.42 7.65
C ASP A 311 0.48 -35.03 8.29
N ARG A 312 1.56 -34.24 8.33
CA ARG A 312 1.58 -32.93 9.00
C ARG A 312 2.47 -31.92 8.28
N ILE A 313 2.17 -30.64 8.49
CA ILE A 313 3.00 -29.52 8.06
C ILE A 313 3.48 -28.75 9.29
N LEU A 314 4.73 -28.30 9.27
CA LEU A 314 5.25 -27.33 10.23
C LEU A 314 4.94 -25.93 9.69
N VAL A 315 4.29 -25.10 10.49
CA VAL A 315 3.77 -23.79 10.05
C VAL A 315 4.21 -22.70 11.04
N ALA A 316 4.66 -21.56 10.51
CA ALA A 316 4.84 -20.33 11.26
C ALA A 316 3.55 -19.49 11.19
N GLU A 317 2.98 -19.15 12.33
CA GLU A 317 1.69 -18.50 12.45
C GLU A 317 1.76 -17.27 13.36
N GLY A 318 1.02 -16.22 12.99
CA GLY A 318 0.59 -15.19 13.93
C GLY A 318 -0.74 -15.59 14.57
N ASN A 319 -1.01 -15.16 15.80
CA ASN A 319 -2.23 -15.54 16.55
C ASN A 319 -2.47 -17.06 16.61
N GLN A 320 -1.45 -17.82 16.98
CA GLN A 320 -1.54 -19.27 17.14
C GLN A 320 -2.67 -19.66 18.11
N ASP A 321 -3.56 -20.55 17.67
CA ASP A 321 -4.64 -21.15 18.47
C ASP A 321 -5.54 -20.12 19.19
N ASN A 322 -5.72 -18.92 18.62
CA ASN A 322 -6.42 -17.78 19.27
C ASN A 322 -5.82 -17.38 20.64
N LYS A 323 -4.55 -17.69 20.89
CA LYS A 323 -3.84 -17.31 22.13
C LYS A 323 -3.23 -15.91 22.06
N ASN A 324 -3.46 -15.18 20.98
CA ASN A 324 -2.91 -13.86 20.72
C ASN A 324 -1.37 -13.82 20.80
N CYS A 325 -0.70 -14.90 20.36
CA CYS A 325 0.76 -14.99 20.28
C CYS A 325 1.21 -15.57 18.94
N SER A 326 2.45 -15.32 18.49
CA SER A 326 3.02 -16.07 17.37
C SER A 326 3.53 -17.44 17.82
N GLY A 327 3.74 -18.34 16.86
CA GLY A 327 4.51 -19.55 17.11
C GLY A 327 4.76 -20.39 15.87
N VAL A 328 5.58 -21.42 16.05
CA VAL A 328 5.89 -22.43 15.05
C VAL A 328 5.38 -23.76 15.57
N LEU A 329 4.48 -24.40 14.83
CA LEU A 329 3.79 -25.60 15.28
C LEU A 329 3.40 -26.51 14.13
N TYR A 330 3.15 -27.78 14.47
CA TYR A 330 2.62 -28.75 13.53
C TYR A 330 1.10 -28.61 13.39
N ARG A 331 0.62 -28.65 12.15
CA ARG A 331 -0.80 -28.78 11.78
C ARG A 331 -0.97 -30.08 10.99
N ASP A 332 -2.03 -30.82 11.28
CA ASP A 332 -2.40 -32.04 10.56
C ASP A 332 -2.86 -31.68 9.13
N ARG A 333 -2.36 -32.39 8.12
CA ARG A 333 -2.69 -32.14 6.71
C ARG A 333 -4.11 -32.50 6.34
N ASP A 334 -4.73 -33.40 7.10
CA ASP A 334 -6.11 -33.84 6.89
C ASP A 334 -7.12 -32.99 7.66
N HIS A 335 -6.66 -32.00 8.43
CA HIS A 335 -7.50 -31.18 9.29
C HIS A 335 -7.56 -29.73 8.84
N CYS A 336 -8.74 -29.29 8.41
CA CYS A 336 -9.07 -27.87 8.19
C CYS A 336 -8.13 -27.14 7.21
N ILE A 337 -7.39 -27.80 6.33
CA ILE A 337 -6.64 -27.13 5.26
C ILE A 337 -7.58 -26.83 4.10
N PHE A 338 -7.67 -25.55 3.72
CA PHE A 338 -8.43 -25.13 2.54
C PHE A 338 -7.59 -25.27 1.26
N GLY A 339 -6.34 -24.81 1.32
CA GLY A 339 -5.40 -24.83 0.22
C GLY A 339 -4.15 -24.00 0.52
N TYR A 340 -3.31 -23.84 -0.50
CA TYR A 340 -2.02 -23.17 -0.40
C TYR A 340 -1.91 -22.05 -1.44
N ILE A 341 -1.11 -21.04 -1.12
CA ILE A 341 -0.73 -19.96 -2.02
C ILE A 341 0.77 -20.11 -2.27
N ARG A 342 1.14 -20.39 -3.52
CA ARG A 342 2.53 -20.48 -3.98
C ARG A 342 2.86 -19.25 -4.80
N ILE A 343 3.49 -18.26 -4.15
CA ILE A 343 3.88 -17.00 -4.79
C ILE A 343 5.09 -17.24 -5.69
N ASP A 344 5.01 -16.84 -6.95
CA ASP A 344 6.15 -16.95 -7.87
C ASP A 344 7.36 -16.14 -7.36
N ASN A 345 8.56 -16.73 -7.42
CA ASN A 345 9.80 -16.10 -6.93
C ASN A 345 10.20 -14.86 -7.75
N GLY A 346 9.68 -14.69 -8.97
CA GLY A 346 9.79 -13.51 -9.82
C GLY A 346 8.63 -12.52 -9.68
N TYR A 347 7.64 -12.79 -8.81
CA TYR A 347 6.48 -11.91 -8.66
C TYR A 347 6.88 -10.49 -8.25
N CYS A 348 6.48 -9.52 -9.08
CA CYS A 348 6.55 -8.10 -8.78
C CYS A 348 5.13 -7.56 -8.94
N PHE A 349 4.64 -6.84 -7.92
CA PHE A 349 3.34 -6.20 -8.02
C PHE A 349 3.32 -5.24 -9.22
N ASN A 350 2.41 -5.50 -10.14
CA ASN A 350 2.06 -4.61 -11.23
C ASN A 350 0.55 -4.61 -11.40
N PHE A 351 -0.05 -3.43 -11.54
CA PHE A 351 -1.48 -3.29 -11.75
C PHE A 351 -1.76 -2.58 -13.07
N ASP A 352 -2.21 -3.38 -14.05
CA ASP A 352 -2.48 -2.89 -15.39
C ASP A 352 -3.95 -2.52 -15.64
N GLY A 353 -4.81 -2.80 -14.67
CA GLY A 353 -6.24 -2.55 -14.76
C GLY A 353 -6.65 -1.09 -14.51
N GLU A 354 -7.96 -0.87 -14.60
CA GLU A 354 -8.58 0.39 -14.20
C GLU A 354 -8.89 0.38 -12.70
N TYR A 355 -8.42 1.37 -11.97
CA TYR A 355 -8.73 1.54 -10.56
C TYR A 355 -10.14 2.12 -10.35
N LYS A 356 -10.94 1.37 -9.57
CA LYS A 356 -12.35 1.62 -9.22
C LYS A 356 -12.47 1.69 -7.70
N PRO A 357 -12.20 2.86 -7.09
CA PRO A 357 -12.13 3.01 -5.63
C PRO A 357 -13.47 2.88 -4.91
N ILE A 358 -14.58 3.12 -5.63
CA ILE A 358 -15.95 3.13 -5.11
C ILE A 358 -16.73 2.07 -5.88
N ARG A 359 -17.43 1.21 -5.14
CA ARG A 359 -18.29 0.15 -5.66
C ARG A 359 -19.62 0.18 -4.93
#